data_AF-A0A928D3Q1-F1
#
_entry.id   AF-A0A928D3Q1-F1
#
_cell.length_a   1.000
_cell.length_b   1.000
_cell.length_c   1.000
_cell.angle_alpha   90.00
_cell.angle_beta   90.00
_cell.angle_gamma   90.00
#
_symmetry.space_group_name_H-M   'P 1'
#
loop_
_entity.id
_entity.type
_entity.pdbx_description
1 polymer ?
#
loop_
_entity_poly.entity_id
_entity_poly.type
_entity_poly.pdbx_seq_one_letter_code
_entity_poly.pdbx_strand_id
1 'polypeptide(L)'
;MKKSKKNSKKNNRYIKATDSKKQRAVKFFDRCAALLLAVIIASLLVCFGKEYELSRPSVHGPALWFLHLAAWPLLFLPGAINNLSWAHNTAVMKYLIDGNPALLLAILACLLLGIFYILFRRYGLSWFGPSGLRSAGHFMLIFACWGIFQLAISAVIILKDTNTLIPFHPVKNDQVKTEAATDKK
;
A
#
# COMPACT_ATOMS: atom_id res chain seq x y z
N MET A 1 -41.57 -7.93 42.80
CA MET A 1 -40.62 -6.86 42.35
C MET A 1 -39.14 -7.24 42.19
N LYS A 2 -38.56 -8.26 42.88
CA LYS A 2 -37.11 -8.59 42.77
C LYS A 2 -36.62 -9.10 41.39
N LYS A 3 -37.47 -9.77 40.60
CA LYS A 3 -37.10 -10.31 39.26
C LYS A 3 -36.81 -9.20 38.22
N SER A 4 -37.56 -8.10 38.24
CA SER A 4 -37.40 -6.99 37.28
C SER A 4 -36.04 -6.28 37.42
N LYS A 5 -35.61 -5.95 38.65
CA LYS A 5 -34.29 -5.33 38.91
C LYS A 5 -33.11 -6.24 38.53
N LYS A 6 -33.25 -7.57 38.67
CA LYS A 6 -32.18 -8.53 38.32
C LYS A 6 -32.01 -8.63 36.80
N ASN A 7 -33.11 -8.61 36.03
CA ASN A 7 -33.08 -8.58 34.56
C ASN A 7 -32.51 -7.27 34.01
N SER A 8 -32.89 -6.12 34.59
CA SER A 8 -32.31 -4.81 34.24
C SER A 8 -30.78 -4.77 34.45
N LYS A 9 -30.28 -5.22 35.62
CA LYS A 9 -28.82 -5.29 35.88
C LYS A 9 -28.07 -6.27 34.97
N LYS A 10 -28.71 -7.36 34.54
CA LYS A 10 -28.12 -8.33 33.61
C LYS A 10 -28.06 -7.74 32.19
N ASN A 11 -29.11 -7.07 31.75
CA ASN A 11 -29.17 -6.41 30.44
C ASN A 11 -28.16 -5.27 30.34
N ASN A 12 -28.04 -4.44 31.38
CA ASN A 12 -27.09 -3.34 31.41
C ASN A 12 -25.61 -3.83 31.40
N ARG A 13 -25.32 -4.94 32.08
CA ARG A 13 -23.99 -5.60 31.98
C ARG A 13 -23.72 -6.16 30.59
N TYR A 14 -24.72 -6.74 29.94
CA TYR A 14 -24.59 -7.27 28.58
C TYR A 14 -24.33 -6.17 27.54
N ILE A 15 -25.05 -5.04 27.63
CA ILE A 15 -24.84 -3.86 26.78
C ILE A 15 -23.41 -3.32 26.98
N LYS A 16 -22.99 -3.11 28.22
CA LYS A 16 -21.64 -2.61 28.55
C LYS A 16 -20.53 -3.55 28.07
N ALA A 17 -20.74 -4.87 28.16
CA ALA A 17 -19.79 -5.86 27.63
C ALA A 17 -19.73 -5.83 26.09
N THR A 18 -20.87 -5.64 25.43
CA THR A 18 -20.95 -5.57 23.96
C THR A 18 -20.27 -4.31 23.42
N ASP A 19 -20.49 -3.16 24.07
CA ASP A 19 -19.81 -1.91 23.73
C ASP A 19 -18.30 -1.99 23.95
N SER A 20 -17.86 -2.64 25.04
CA SER A 20 -16.43 -2.86 25.28
C SER A 20 -15.77 -3.72 24.20
N LYS A 21 -16.47 -4.75 23.69
CA LYS A 21 -15.98 -5.60 22.59
C LYS A 21 -15.92 -4.83 21.27
N LYS A 22 -16.94 -4.02 20.97
CA LYS A 22 -16.97 -3.13 19.79
C LYS A 22 -15.81 -2.13 19.82
N GLN A 23 -15.61 -1.44 20.95
CA GLN A 23 -14.53 -0.47 21.11
C GLN A 23 -13.15 -1.11 20.96
N ARG A 24 -12.95 -2.34 21.48
CA ARG A 24 -11.68 -3.07 21.28
C ARG A 24 -11.43 -3.41 19.81
N ALA A 25 -12.46 -3.83 19.07
CA ALA A 25 -12.34 -4.13 17.65
C ALA A 25 -12.00 -2.88 16.83
N VAL A 26 -12.63 -1.74 17.13
CA VAL A 26 -12.32 -0.44 16.49
C VAL A 26 -10.89 -0.02 16.79
N LYS A 27 -10.46 -0.06 18.06
CA LYS A 27 -9.08 0.28 18.43
C LYS A 27 -8.04 -0.63 17.76
N PHE A 28 -8.35 -1.91 17.59
CA PHE A 28 -7.47 -2.84 16.88
C PHE A 28 -7.37 -2.47 15.40
N PHE A 29 -8.50 -2.25 14.75
CA PHE A 29 -8.55 -1.81 13.35
C PHE A 29 -7.80 -0.49 13.13
N ASP A 30 -8.02 0.51 13.98
CA ASP A 30 -7.33 1.80 13.92
C ASP A 30 -5.81 1.65 14.01
N ARG A 31 -5.32 0.76 14.89
CA ARG A 31 -3.88 0.47 15.02
C ARG A 31 -3.32 -0.20 13.78
N CYS A 32 -4.06 -1.16 13.20
CA CYS A 32 -3.66 -1.82 11.96
C CYS A 32 -3.61 -0.85 10.78
N ALA A 33 -4.60 0.04 10.67
CA ALA A 33 -4.64 1.08 9.64
C ALA A 33 -3.49 2.09 9.82
N ALA A 34 -3.20 2.51 11.05
CA ALA A 34 -2.08 3.41 11.34
C ALA A 34 -0.72 2.75 11.04
N LEU A 35 -0.56 1.46 11.37
CA LEU A 35 0.63 0.70 11.03
C LEU A 35 0.82 0.63 9.50
N LEU A 36 -0.24 0.31 8.77
CA LEU A 36 -0.19 0.25 7.31
C LEU A 36 0.15 1.61 6.69
N LEU A 37 -0.43 2.70 7.21
CA LEU A 37 -0.09 4.06 6.79
C LEU A 37 1.40 4.36 7.02
N ALA A 38 1.94 3.99 8.19
CA ALA A 38 3.36 4.18 8.49
C ALA A 38 4.25 3.40 7.52
N VAL A 39 3.87 2.17 7.16
CA VAL A 39 4.59 1.37 6.15
C VAL A 39 4.55 2.02 4.77
N ILE A 40 3.40 2.55 4.35
CA ILE A 40 3.27 3.28 3.07
C ILE A 40 4.19 4.51 3.06
N ILE A 41 4.22 5.29 4.15
CA ILE A 41 5.09 6.47 4.28
C ILE A 41 6.57 6.05 4.27
N ALA A 42 6.95 5.00 4.98
CA ALA A 42 8.31 4.48 4.98
C ALA A 42 8.74 4.02 3.58
N SER A 43 7.87 3.32 2.85
CA SER A 43 8.13 2.92 1.47
C SER A 43 8.22 4.12 0.53
N LEU A 44 7.40 5.16 0.73
CA LEU A 44 7.55 6.42 -0.01
C LEU A 44 8.93 7.04 0.24
N LEU A 45 9.37 7.16 1.51
CA LEU A 45 10.66 7.75 1.85
C LEU A 45 11.84 7.00 1.23
N VAL A 46 11.78 5.66 1.19
CA VAL A 46 12.80 4.83 0.54
C VAL A 46 12.85 5.07 -0.96
N CYS A 47 11.72 5.37 -1.59
CA CYS A 47 11.58 5.53 -3.04
C CYS A 47 11.59 6.99 -3.52
N PHE A 48 11.57 7.98 -2.61
CA PHE A 48 11.39 9.38 -2.96
C PHE A 48 12.62 9.94 -3.69
N GLY A 49 12.41 10.56 -4.84
CA GLY A 49 13.48 11.17 -5.65
C GLY A 49 14.37 10.16 -6.41
N LYS A 50 13.90 8.92 -6.60
CA LYS A 50 14.61 7.89 -7.38
C LYS A 50 13.90 7.67 -8.72
N GLU A 51 14.68 7.65 -9.80
CA GLU A 51 14.19 7.43 -11.16
C GLU A 51 13.58 6.03 -11.30
N TYR A 52 12.47 5.96 -12.03
CA TYR A 52 11.67 4.76 -12.20
C TYR A 52 12.05 4.05 -13.48
N GLU A 53 12.81 2.99 -13.36
CA GLU A 53 13.01 2.04 -14.45
C GLU A 53 12.57 0.65 -13.99
N LEU A 54 11.40 0.20 -14.46
CA LEU A 54 10.90 -1.19 -14.24
C LEU A 54 11.87 -2.26 -14.77
N SER A 55 12.81 -1.85 -15.60
CA SER A 55 13.76 -2.67 -16.33
C SER A 55 15.15 -2.75 -15.69
N ARG A 56 15.45 -1.97 -14.63
CA ARG A 56 16.76 -2.05 -13.93
C ARG A 56 16.62 -2.61 -12.52
N PRO A 57 17.57 -3.43 -12.06
CA PRO A 57 17.61 -3.90 -10.67
C PRO A 57 17.92 -2.73 -9.74
N SER A 58 16.88 -2.04 -9.28
CA SER A 58 17.00 -0.94 -8.34
C SER A 58 16.77 -1.44 -6.91
N VAL A 59 17.59 -0.93 -5.98
CA VAL A 59 17.51 -1.17 -4.53
C VAL A 59 16.11 -0.88 -3.94
N HIS A 60 15.37 0.00 -4.60
CA HIS A 60 14.04 0.48 -4.20
C HIS A 60 12.88 -0.31 -4.83
N GLY A 61 13.17 -1.25 -5.75
CA GLY A 61 12.17 -2.07 -6.44
C GLY A 61 11.17 -2.80 -5.51
N PRO A 62 11.61 -3.48 -4.43
CA PRO A 62 10.72 -4.16 -3.48
C PRO A 62 9.71 -3.20 -2.82
N ALA A 63 10.17 -2.07 -2.29
CA ALA A 63 9.33 -1.04 -1.68
C ALA A 63 8.36 -0.41 -2.69
N LEU A 64 8.80 -0.24 -3.93
CA LEU A 64 7.99 0.32 -5.01
C LEU A 64 6.91 -0.68 -5.48
N TRP A 65 7.23 -1.97 -5.51
CA TRP A 65 6.27 -3.04 -5.82
C TRP A 65 5.15 -3.12 -4.78
N PHE A 66 5.49 -2.94 -3.50
CA PHE A 66 4.49 -2.81 -2.43
C PHE A 66 3.56 -1.62 -2.67
N LEU A 67 4.10 -0.43 -2.97
CA LEU A 67 3.31 0.77 -3.28
C LEU A 67 2.39 0.54 -4.49
N HIS A 68 2.91 -0.12 -5.52
CA HIS A 68 2.15 -0.42 -6.73
C HIS A 68 0.97 -1.35 -6.43
N LEU A 69 1.21 -2.43 -5.68
CA LEU A 69 0.18 -3.37 -5.31
C LEU A 69 -0.85 -2.75 -4.35
N ALA A 70 -0.41 -1.85 -3.46
CA ALA A 70 -1.30 -1.09 -2.58
C ALA A 70 -2.21 -0.10 -3.35
N ALA A 71 -1.69 0.54 -4.39
CA ALA A 71 -2.44 1.48 -5.22
C ALA A 71 -3.25 0.80 -6.35
N TRP A 72 -3.01 -0.50 -6.60
CA TRP A 72 -3.53 -1.22 -7.76
C TRP A 72 -5.04 -1.14 -7.97
N PRO A 73 -5.90 -1.27 -6.92
CA PRO A 73 -7.35 -1.14 -7.09
C PRO A 73 -7.77 0.25 -7.59
N LEU A 74 -7.02 1.29 -7.22
CA LEU A 74 -7.29 2.67 -7.61
C LEU A 74 -6.65 3.01 -8.96
N LEU A 75 -5.54 2.36 -9.34
CA LEU A 75 -4.91 2.45 -10.65
C LEU A 75 -5.76 1.83 -11.78
N PHE A 76 -6.67 0.91 -11.45
CA PHE A 76 -7.63 0.38 -12.41
C PHE A 76 -8.54 1.48 -12.99
N LEU A 77 -8.89 2.50 -12.20
CA LEU A 77 -9.79 3.58 -12.62
C LEU A 77 -9.17 4.45 -13.74
N PRO A 78 -7.94 4.99 -13.60
CA PRO A 78 -7.26 5.65 -14.70
C PRO A 78 -7.08 4.76 -15.94
N GLY A 79 -6.77 3.48 -15.76
CA GLY A 79 -6.61 2.54 -16.87
C GLY A 79 -7.92 2.29 -17.63
N ALA A 80 -9.02 2.13 -16.91
CA ALA A 80 -10.36 1.98 -17.49
C ALA A 80 -10.82 3.27 -18.17
N ILE A 81 -10.60 4.43 -17.55
CA ILE A 81 -10.91 5.74 -18.14
C ILE A 81 -10.08 5.95 -19.41
N ASN A 82 -8.79 5.62 -19.41
CA ASN A 82 -7.92 5.74 -20.58
C ASN A 82 -8.40 4.85 -21.75
N ASN A 83 -8.75 3.59 -21.47
CA ASN A 83 -9.32 2.69 -22.48
C ASN A 83 -10.67 3.19 -23.01
N LEU A 84 -11.50 3.82 -22.17
CA LEU A 84 -12.82 4.30 -22.55
C LEU A 84 -12.75 5.63 -23.33
N SER A 85 -11.78 6.49 -23.01
CA SER A 85 -11.68 7.84 -23.58
C SER A 85 -10.79 7.93 -24.82
N TRP A 86 -10.12 6.85 -25.24
CA TRP A 86 -9.15 6.84 -26.37
C TRP A 86 -8.08 7.94 -26.25
N ALA A 87 -7.97 8.58 -25.08
CA ALA A 87 -7.13 9.71 -24.82
C ALA A 87 -5.80 9.20 -24.27
N HIS A 88 -4.92 8.79 -25.18
CA HIS A 88 -3.57 8.24 -24.90
C HIS A 88 -2.63 9.15 -24.08
N ASN A 89 -3.10 10.28 -23.54
CA ASN A 89 -2.31 11.30 -22.84
C ASN A 89 -3.05 11.91 -21.64
N THR A 90 -3.53 11.08 -20.72
CA THR A 90 -4.04 11.60 -19.44
C THR A 90 -2.88 12.07 -18.55
N ALA A 91 -3.01 13.25 -17.92
CA ALA A 91 -1.97 13.86 -17.09
C ALA A 91 -1.43 12.94 -15.97
N VAL A 92 -2.28 12.03 -15.48
CA VAL A 92 -1.93 11.00 -14.50
C VAL A 92 -0.90 10.01 -15.06
N MET A 93 -1.03 9.61 -16.32
CA MET A 93 -0.13 8.66 -16.98
C MET A 93 1.23 9.32 -17.27
N LYS A 94 1.22 10.60 -17.68
CA LYS A 94 2.44 11.40 -17.87
C LYS A 94 3.19 11.63 -16.56
N TYR A 95 2.48 11.85 -15.44
CA TYR A 95 3.10 12.00 -14.11
C TYR A 95 3.60 10.66 -13.53
N LEU A 96 2.99 9.55 -13.92
CA LEU A 96 3.41 8.19 -13.58
C LEU A 96 4.67 7.77 -14.36
N ILE A 97 4.94 8.38 -15.51
CA ILE A 97 6.07 8.03 -16.39
C ILE A 97 7.25 9.01 -16.24
N ASP A 98 7.00 10.32 -16.24
CA ASP A 98 8.07 11.35 -16.31
C ASP A 98 8.33 12.10 -14.98
N GLY A 99 7.46 11.96 -13.99
CA GLY A 99 7.49 12.78 -12.77
C GLY A 99 8.13 12.09 -11.57
N ASN A 100 7.28 11.63 -10.64
CA ASN A 100 7.69 10.91 -9.43
C ASN A 100 6.64 9.80 -9.16
N PRO A 101 6.78 8.62 -9.79
CA PRO A 101 5.77 7.56 -9.67
C PRO A 101 5.61 7.07 -8.23
N ALA A 102 6.69 7.04 -7.44
CA ALA A 102 6.61 6.69 -6.02
C ALA A 102 5.67 7.62 -5.24
N LEU A 103 5.70 8.93 -5.53
CA LEU A 103 4.85 9.92 -4.87
C LEU A 103 3.39 9.71 -5.26
N LEU A 104 3.11 9.55 -6.55
CA LEU A 104 1.74 9.33 -7.04
C LEU A 104 1.16 8.01 -6.49
N LEU A 105 1.95 6.94 -6.49
CA LEU A 105 1.57 5.64 -5.93
C LEU A 105 1.29 5.73 -4.43
N ALA A 106 2.12 6.46 -3.67
CA ALA A 106 1.89 6.67 -2.24
C ALA A 106 0.60 7.46 -1.99
N ILE A 107 0.34 8.52 -2.77
CA ILE A 107 -0.91 9.30 -2.66
C ILE A 107 -2.11 8.39 -2.93
N LEU A 108 -2.07 7.60 -4.02
CA LEU A 108 -3.15 6.67 -4.37
C LEU A 108 -3.37 5.62 -3.28
N ALA A 109 -2.30 5.04 -2.73
CA ALA A 109 -2.36 4.08 -1.64
C ALA A 109 -2.94 4.71 -0.35
N CYS A 110 -2.53 5.93 0.00
CA CYS A 110 -3.09 6.68 1.13
C CYS A 110 -4.58 7.01 0.92
N LEU A 111 -4.96 7.38 -0.30
CA LEU A 111 -6.34 7.69 -0.65
C LEU A 111 -7.22 6.43 -0.57
N LEU A 112 -6.75 5.29 -1.09
CA LEU A 112 -7.42 4.01 -0.97
C LEU A 112 -7.58 3.59 0.49
N LEU A 113 -6.52 3.70 1.28
CA LEU A 113 -6.55 3.41 2.71
C LEU A 113 -7.53 4.32 3.45
N GLY A 114 -7.57 5.61 3.11
CA GLY A 114 -8.52 6.57 3.66
C GLY A 114 -9.98 6.21 3.34
N ILE A 115 -10.28 5.85 2.09
CA ILE A 115 -11.60 5.39 1.68
C ILE A 115 -12.00 4.14 2.45
N PHE A 116 -11.14 3.11 2.48
CA PHE A 116 -11.42 1.89 3.23
C PHE A 116 -11.59 2.16 4.72
N TYR A 117 -10.74 2.99 5.30
CA TYR A 117 -10.81 3.35 6.70
C TYR A 117 -12.16 4.01 7.03
N ILE A 118 -12.60 5.00 6.24
CA ILE A 118 -13.89 5.67 6.44
C ILE A 118 -15.05 4.68 6.24
N LEU A 119 -15.00 3.85 5.20
CA LEU A 119 -16.04 2.86 4.91
C LEU A 119 -16.18 1.82 6.04
N PHE A 120 -15.08 1.21 6.48
CA PHE A 120 -15.11 0.23 7.56
C PHE A 120 -15.40 0.86 8.92
N ARG A 121 -14.99 2.10 9.17
CA ARG A 121 -15.31 2.78 10.43
C ARG A 121 -16.77 3.19 10.51
N ARG A 122 -17.37 3.61 9.39
CA ARG A 122 -18.76 4.07 9.34
C ARG A 122 -19.75 2.94 9.16
N TYR A 123 -19.44 1.96 8.30
CA TYR A 123 -20.35 0.86 7.94
C TYR A 123 -19.90 -0.52 8.44
N GLY A 124 -18.63 -0.69 8.84
CA GLY A 124 -18.11 -2.01 9.24
C GLY A 124 -18.77 -2.56 10.51
N LEU A 125 -19.12 -1.70 11.46
CA LEU A 125 -19.86 -2.10 12.67
C LEU A 125 -21.32 -2.48 12.40
N SER A 126 -21.96 -1.86 11.41
CA SER A 126 -23.36 -2.14 11.04
C SER A 126 -23.49 -3.34 10.13
N TRP A 127 -22.57 -3.55 9.19
CA TRP A 127 -22.65 -4.63 8.21
C TRP A 127 -22.06 -5.94 8.70
N PHE A 128 -20.88 -5.92 9.34
CA PHE A 128 -20.15 -7.14 9.68
C PHE A 128 -20.00 -7.39 11.18
N GLY A 129 -20.43 -6.43 12.01
CA GLY A 129 -20.30 -6.49 13.45
C GLY A 129 -18.84 -6.48 13.95
N PRO A 130 -18.60 -6.77 15.24
CA PRO A 130 -17.27 -6.68 15.85
C PRO A 130 -16.26 -7.69 15.29
N SER A 131 -16.74 -8.87 14.88
CA SER A 131 -15.89 -9.94 14.35
C SER A 131 -15.37 -9.59 12.94
N GLY A 132 -16.21 -9.05 12.07
CA GLY A 132 -15.78 -8.65 10.73
C GLY A 132 -14.81 -7.49 10.73
N LEU A 133 -14.99 -6.52 11.63
CA LEU A 133 -14.01 -5.43 11.82
C LEU A 133 -12.65 -5.96 12.28
N ARG A 134 -12.63 -7.01 13.10
CA ARG A 134 -11.40 -7.69 13.52
C ARG A 134 -10.73 -8.42 12.35
N SER A 135 -11.51 -9.13 11.53
CA SER A 135 -10.98 -9.76 10.31
C SER A 135 -10.40 -8.75 9.33
N ALA A 136 -11.07 -7.61 9.11
CA ALA A 136 -10.54 -6.51 8.29
C ALA A 136 -9.22 -5.97 8.85
N GLY A 137 -9.11 -5.84 10.19
CA GLY A 137 -7.85 -5.50 10.85
C GLY A 137 -6.74 -6.53 10.61
N HIS A 138 -7.06 -7.83 10.63
CA HIS A 138 -6.09 -8.88 10.30
C HIS A 138 -5.63 -8.83 8.84
N PHE A 139 -6.53 -8.55 7.88
CA PHE A 139 -6.13 -8.34 6.48
C PHE A 139 -5.18 -7.14 6.34
N MET A 140 -5.47 -6.02 7.00
CA MET A 140 -4.55 -4.88 7.04
C MET A 140 -3.22 -5.24 7.69
N LEU A 141 -3.22 -6.07 8.73
CA LEU A 141 -2.00 -6.53 9.40
C LEU A 141 -1.16 -7.42 8.48
N ILE A 142 -1.76 -8.38 7.79
CA ILE A 142 -1.07 -9.25 6.82
C ILE A 142 -0.43 -8.37 5.73
N PHE A 143 -1.18 -7.39 5.23
CA PHE A 143 -0.70 -6.46 4.22
C PHE A 143 0.45 -5.57 4.73
N ALA A 144 0.36 -5.09 5.97
CA ALA A 144 1.43 -4.34 6.62
C ALA A 144 2.68 -5.20 6.84
N CYS A 145 2.53 -6.45 7.30
CA CYS A 145 3.63 -7.41 7.44
C CYS A 145 4.32 -7.66 6.09
N TRP A 146 3.54 -7.78 5.02
CA TRP A 146 4.08 -7.88 3.67
C TRP A 146 4.90 -6.64 3.28
N GLY A 147 4.39 -5.44 3.52
CA GLY A 147 5.13 -4.20 3.26
C GLY A 147 6.41 -4.06 4.11
N ILE A 148 6.37 -4.45 5.38
CA ILE A 148 7.56 -4.48 6.25
C ILE A 148 8.60 -5.47 5.71
N PHE A 149 8.17 -6.65 5.26
CA PHE A 149 9.05 -7.63 4.65
C PHE A 149 9.72 -7.07 3.37
N GLN A 150 8.98 -6.38 2.52
CA GLN A 150 9.53 -5.71 1.32
C GLN A 150 10.53 -4.61 1.69
N LEU A 151 10.23 -3.80 2.71
CA LEU A 151 11.16 -2.79 3.24
C LEU A 151 12.42 -3.42 3.81
N ALA A 152 12.31 -4.53 4.53
CA ALA A 152 13.46 -5.25 5.07
C ALA A 152 14.36 -5.80 3.96
N ILE A 153 13.78 -6.33 2.88
CA ILE A 153 14.54 -6.74 1.68
C ILE A 153 15.28 -5.53 1.10
N SER A 154 14.59 -4.41 0.85
CA SER A 154 15.24 -3.18 0.37
C SER A 154 16.36 -2.72 1.29
N ALA A 155 16.17 -2.77 2.61
CA ALA A 155 17.19 -2.40 3.59
C ALA A 155 18.41 -3.34 3.55
N VAL A 156 18.20 -4.65 3.44
CA VAL A 156 19.29 -5.63 3.28
C VAL A 156 20.07 -5.37 2.00
N ILE A 157 19.40 -5.05 0.89
CA ILE A 157 20.09 -4.76 -0.38
C ILE A 157 20.89 -3.45 -0.27
N ILE A 158 20.37 -2.43 0.42
CA ILE A 158 21.10 -1.17 0.67
C ILE A 158 22.33 -1.41 1.55
N LEU A 159 22.19 -2.22 2.61
CA LEU A 159 23.26 -2.51 3.56
C LEU A 159 24.35 -3.45 3.01
N LYS A 160 24.04 -4.26 2.00
CA LYS A 160 24.99 -5.26 1.44
C LYS A 160 25.98 -4.67 0.42
N ASP A 161 25.94 -3.36 0.19
CA ASP A 161 26.76 -2.62 -0.77
C ASP A 161 26.56 -3.00 -2.26
N THR A 162 26.63 -1.96 -3.08
CA THR A 162 26.22 -1.76 -4.48
C THR A 162 26.82 -2.69 -5.56
N ASN A 163 27.50 -3.79 -5.20
CA ASN A 163 28.28 -4.60 -6.17
C ASN A 163 27.67 -5.96 -6.55
N THR A 164 26.50 -6.36 -6.01
CA THR A 164 25.95 -7.71 -6.24
C THR A 164 24.53 -7.77 -6.82
N LEU A 165 23.98 -6.66 -7.31
CA LEU A 165 22.71 -6.70 -8.07
C LEU A 165 23.01 -7.06 -9.54
N ILE A 166 23.17 -8.36 -9.78
CA ILE A 166 23.25 -8.91 -11.15
C ILE A 166 21.86 -8.70 -11.79
N PRO A 167 21.77 -7.98 -12.92
CA PRO A 167 20.49 -7.77 -13.60
C PRO A 167 19.92 -9.10 -14.10
N PHE A 168 18.63 -9.34 -13.87
CA PHE A 168 17.91 -10.54 -14.36
C PHE A 168 17.81 -10.60 -15.89
N HIS A 169 18.07 -9.49 -16.58
CA HIS A 169 18.31 -9.46 -18.02
C HIS A 169 19.70 -8.90 -18.30
N PRO A 170 20.57 -9.61 -19.04
CA PRO A 170 21.77 -9.00 -19.58
C PRO A 170 21.32 -7.83 -20.46
N VAL A 171 21.81 -6.62 -20.16
CA VAL A 171 21.73 -5.50 -21.08
C VAL A 171 22.39 -5.96 -22.37
N LYS A 172 21.60 -6.20 -23.42
CA LYS A 172 22.13 -6.55 -24.73
C LYS A 172 22.99 -5.37 -25.16
N ASN A 173 24.30 -5.58 -25.26
CA ASN A 173 25.34 -4.61 -25.62
C ASN A 173 25.20 -4.13 -27.09
N ASP A 174 24.03 -3.60 -27.47
CA ASP A 174 23.81 -3.03 -28.80
C ASP A 174 24.05 -1.50 -28.81
N GLN A 175 24.24 -0.87 -27.65
CA GLN A 175 24.53 0.58 -27.55
C GLN A 175 26.03 0.91 -27.50
N VAL A 176 26.92 -0.05 -27.20
CA VAL A 176 28.38 0.20 -27.15
C VAL A 176 29.03 0.17 -28.55
N LYS A 177 28.36 -0.40 -29.56
CA LYS A 177 28.92 -0.47 -30.93
C LYS A 177 28.73 0.79 -31.76
N THR A 178 27.81 1.68 -31.39
CA THR A 178 27.53 2.87 -32.20
C THR A 178 28.48 4.03 -31.90
N GLU A 179 28.94 4.18 -30.65
CA GLU A 179 29.92 5.22 -30.32
C GLU A 179 31.34 4.87 -30.80
N ALA A 180 31.73 3.59 -30.79
CA ALA A 180 33.06 3.18 -31.28
C ALA A 180 33.24 3.27 -32.81
N ALA A 181 32.16 3.44 -33.58
CA ALA A 181 32.21 3.57 -35.04
C ALA A 181 32.36 5.03 -35.52
N THR A 182 32.12 6.01 -34.65
CA THR A 182 32.15 7.44 -35.02
C THR A 182 33.48 8.13 -34.70
N ASP A 183 34.38 7.45 -33.98
CA ASP A 183 35.69 7.97 -33.56
C ASP A 183 36.87 7.38 -34.39
N LYS A 184 36.55 6.79 -35.55
CA LYS A 184 37.52 6.33 -36.56
C LYS A 184 37.21 6.93 -37.93
N LYS A 185 37.17 8.25 -38.02
CA LYS A 185 37.30 8.98 -39.28
C LYS A 185 38.32 10.10 -39.15
#